data_AF-A0A2T4TVW6-F1
#
_entry.id   AF-A0A2T4TVW6-F1
#
_cell.length_a   1.000
_cell.length_b   1.000
_cell.length_c   1.000
_cell.angle_alpha   90.00
_cell.angle_beta   90.00
_cell.angle_gamma   90.00
#
_symmetry.space_group_name_H-M   'P 1'
#
loop_
_entity.id
_entity.type
_entity.pdbx_description
1 polymer ?
#
loop_
_entity_poly.entity_id
_entity_poly.type
_entity_poly.pdbx_seq_one_letter_code
_entity_poly.pdbx_strand_id
1 'polypeptide(L)' 'MLDREYHYFKTHESDLIERYNGKFIAIVDEEVVGVFDSELTAYQEMKKKYGLGKFLLQHCVPSKDRVIQRYHSRVAFG' A
#
# COMPACT_ATOMS: atom_id res chain seq x y z
N MET A 1 -3.30 -16.22 -2.99
CA MET A 1 -1.89 -15.82 -2.90
C MET A 1 -1.75 -14.62 -3.80
N LEU A 2 -1.39 -13.44 -3.26
CA LEU A 2 -1.27 -12.18 -4.02
C LEU A 2 0.16 -11.98 -4.56
N ASP A 3 0.86 -13.09 -4.85
CA ASP A 3 2.29 -13.08 -5.15
C ASP A 3 2.58 -12.41 -6.51
N ARG A 4 1.66 -12.59 -7.47
CA ARG A 4 1.74 -11.96 -8.79
C ARG A 4 1.50 -10.46 -8.72
N GLU A 5 0.45 -10.03 -8.02
CA GLU A 5 0.16 -8.61 -7.81
C GLU A 5 1.33 -7.92 -7.09
N TYR A 6 1.94 -8.62 -6.12
CA TYR A 6 3.11 -8.13 -5.41
C TYR A 6 4.34 -8.04 -6.33
N HIS A 7 4.57 -9.04 -7.19
CA HIS A 7 5.67 -9.02 -8.16
C HIS A 7 5.50 -7.90 -9.19
N TYR A 8 4.27 -7.70 -9.69
CA TYR A 8 3.93 -6.61 -10.59
C TYR A 8 4.20 -5.26 -9.92
N PHE A 9 3.74 -5.07 -8.68
CA PHE A 9 4.01 -3.86 -7.90
C PHE A 9 5.51 -3.64 -7.76
N LYS A 10 6.27 -4.66 -7.35
CA LYS A 10 7.71 -4.54 -7.11
C LYS A 10 8.50 -4.21 -8.38
N THR A 11 8.07 -4.75 -9.52
CA THR A 11 8.72 -4.51 -10.82
C THR A 11 8.46 -3.08 -11.31
N HIS A 12 7.27 -2.55 -11.02
CA HIS A 12 6.84 -1.21 -11.44
C HIS A 12 6.86 -0.19 -10.29
N GLU A 13 7.48 -0.53 -9.15
CA GLU A 13 7.35 0.24 -7.91
C GLU A 13 7.76 1.70 -8.11
N SER A 14 8.88 1.93 -8.80
CA SER A 14 9.38 3.28 -9.05
C SER A 14 8.41 4.11 -9.91
N ASP A 15 7.90 3.56 -11.02
CA ASP A 15 6.95 4.25 -11.90
C ASP A 15 5.60 4.48 -11.19
N LEU A 16 5.12 3.50 -10.42
CA LEU A 16 3.88 3.62 -9.64
C LEU A 16 4.00 4.66 -8.52
N ILE A 17 5.14 4.72 -7.83
CA ILE A 17 5.40 5.75 -6.82
C ILE A 17 5.50 7.13 -7.45
N GLU A 18 6.12 7.27 -8.62
CA GLU A 18 6.18 8.56 -9.32
C GLU A 18 4.79 9.00 -9.81
N ARG A 19 3.98 8.09 -10.34
CA ARG A 19 2.63 8.38 -10.85
C ARG A 19 1.58 8.59 -9.77
N TYR A 20 1.66 7.82 -8.68
CA TYR A 20 0.65 7.77 -7.62
C TYR A 20 1.23 8.13 -6.26
N ASN A 21 2.20 9.05 -6.25
CA ASN A 21 2.88 9.51 -5.04
C ASN A 21 1.87 9.91 -3.94
N GLY A 22 1.97 9.28 -2.77
CA GLY A 22 1.10 9.53 -1.62
C GLY A 22 -0.30 8.91 -1.72
N LYS A 23 -0.57 8.08 -2.75
CA LYS A 23 -1.87 7.42 -2.95
C LYS A 23 -1.77 5.92 -2.70
N PHE A 24 -2.92 5.32 -2.39
CA PHE A 24 -3.12 3.88 -2.27
C PHE A 24 -3.60 3.32 -3.59
N ILE A 25 -2.87 2.37 -4.14
CA ILE A 25 -3.26 1.67 -5.36
C ILE A 25 -3.78 0.28 -5.02
N ALA A 26 -4.80 -0.14 -5.77
CA ALA A 26 -5.35 -1.46 -5.69
C ALA A 26 -4.98 -2.24 -6.96
N ILE A 27 -4.30 -3.36 -6.78
CA ILE A 27 -3.81 -4.22 -7.87
C ILE A 27 -4.61 -5.52 -7.84
N VAL A 28 -5.13 -5.92 -8.99
CA VAL A 28 -5.84 -7.18 -9.21
C VAL A 28 -5.36 -7.73 -10.55
N ASP A 29 -4.99 -9.02 -10.59
CA ASP A 29 -4.55 -9.69 -11.82
C ASP A 29 -3.41 -8.95 -12.55
N GLU A 30 -2.43 -8.42 -11.79
CA GLU A 30 -1.28 -7.68 -12.32
C GLU A 30 -1.65 -6.32 -12.96
N GLU A 31 -2.83 -5.78 -12.66
CA GLU A 31 -3.28 -4.48 -13.16
C GLU A 31 -3.74 -3.55 -12.03
N VAL A 32 -3.45 -2.24 -12.18
CA VAL A 32 -3.97 -1.22 -11.25
C VAL A 32 -5.43 -0.94 -11.58
N VAL A 33 -6.33 -1.44 -10.75
CA VAL A 33 -7.79 -1.31 -10.94
C VAL A 33 -8.40 -0.16 -10.15
N GLY A 34 -7.63 0.47 -9.26
CA GLY A 34 -8.08 1.60 -8.46
C GLY A 34 -6.94 2.38 -7.83
N VAL A 35 -7.16 3.68 -7.66
CA VAL A 35 -6.24 4.63 -7.04
C VAL A 35 -7.05 5.48 -6.07
N PHE A 36 -6.58 5.59 -4.83
CA PHE A 36 -7.33 6.17 -3.72
C PHE A 36 -6.42 7.02 -2.85
N ASP A 37 -6.96 8.06 -2.23
CA ASP A 37 -6.22 8.92 -1.31
C ASP A 37 -6.22 8.38 0.14
N SER A 38 -7.05 7.39 0.45
CA SER A 38 -7.19 6.81 1.79
C SER A 38 -7.26 5.29 1.74
N GLU A 39 -6.50 4.65 2.63
CA GLU A 39 -6.50 3.19 2.81
C GLU A 39 -7.91 2.65 3.08
N LEU A 40 -8.66 3.34 3.96
CA LEU A 40 -9.99 2.91 4.38
C LEU A 40 -10.96 2.90 3.18
N THR A 41 -10.93 3.96 2.38
CA THR A 41 -11.77 4.09 1.17
C THR A 41 -11.41 3.01 0.17
N ALA A 42 -10.11 2.82 -0.08
CA ALA A 42 -9.62 1.81 -1.00
C ALA A 42 -10.06 0.40 -0.57
N TYR A 43 -9.87 0.06 0.70
CA TYR A 43 -10.28 -1.23 1.25
C TYR A 43 -11.79 -1.45 1.13
N GLN A 44 -12.62 -0.45 1.47
CA GLN A 44 -14.07 -0.57 1.39
C GLN A 44 -14.58 -0.74 -0.05
N GLU A 45 -14.07 0.06 -0.99
CA GLU A 45 -14.41 -0.01 -2.40
C GLU A 45 -14.00 -1.35 -3.01
N MET A 46 -12.75 -1.76 -2.78
CA MET A 46 -12.21 -3.01 -3.32
C MET A 46 -12.89 -4.24 -2.69
N LYS A 47 -13.20 -4.19 -1.39
CA LYS A 47 -13.99 -5.22 -0.71
C LYS A 47 -15.39 -5.35 -1.31
N LYS A 48 -16.05 -4.24 -1.64
CA LYS A 48 -17.40 -4.27 -2.27
C LYS A 48 -17.34 -4.78 -3.71
N LYS A 49 -16.31 -4.39 -4.46
CA LYS A 49 -16.20 -4.66 -5.90
C LYS A 49 -15.64 -6.06 -6.23
N TYR A 50 -14.60 -6.50 -5.52
CA TYR A 50 -13.89 -7.77 -5.79
C TYR A 50 -14.04 -8.80 -4.66
N GLY A 51 -14.26 -8.35 -3.43
CA GLY A 51 -14.30 -9.21 -2.25
C GLY A 51 -12.97 -9.31 -1.53
N LEU A 52 -12.99 -9.77 -0.27
CA LEU A 52 -11.79 -9.90 0.56
C LEU A 52 -10.83 -10.95 -0.01
N GLY A 53 -9.53 -10.62 -0.02
CA GLY A 53 -8.46 -11.53 -0.42
C GLY A 53 -8.25 -11.68 -1.93
N LYS A 54 -8.90 -10.85 -2.75
CA LYS A 54 -8.76 -10.84 -4.22
C LYS A 54 -8.02 -9.62 -4.79
N PHE A 55 -7.54 -8.73 -3.93
CA PHE A 55 -6.86 -7.50 -4.34
C PHE A 55 -5.71 -7.17 -3.40
N LEU A 56 -4.63 -6.62 -3.95
CA LEU A 56 -3.50 -6.10 -3.20
C LEU A 56 -3.66 -4.59 -3.05
N LEU A 57 -3.68 -4.11 -1.81
CA LEU A 57 -3.67 -2.68 -1.53
C LEU A 57 -2.26 -2.26 -1.12
N GLN A 58 -1.70 -1.28 -1.83
CA GLN A 58 -0.33 -0.84 -1.62
C GLN A 58 -0.22 0.68 -1.60
N HIS A 59 0.44 1.20 -0.57
CA HIS A 59 0.69 2.64 -0.44
C HIS A 59 1.94 3.03 -1.24
N CYS A 60 1.77 3.95 -2.18
CA CYS A 60 2.83 4.47 -3.04
C CYS A 60 3.47 5.71 -2.42
N VAL A 61 4.19 5.53 -1.29
CA VAL A 61 4.93 6.61 -0.65
C VAL A 61 6.43 6.47 -0.82
N PRO A 62 7.15 7.55 -1.16
CA PRO A 62 8.60 7.54 -1.23
C PRO A 62 9.17 7.27 0.16
N SER A 63 10.09 6.31 0.24
CA SER A 63 10.74 5.86 1.49
C SER A 63 11.41 6.98 2.33
N LYS A 64 11.55 8.20 1.79
CA LYS A 64 12.12 9.36 2.49
C LYS A 64 11.24 9.89 3.63
N ASP A 65 9.96 9.56 3.66
CA ASP A 65 9.01 10.01 4.70
C ASP A 65 8.78 8.99 5.82
N ARG A 66 9.48 7.84 5.84
CA ARG A 66 9.51 6.99 7.04
C ARG A 66 10.45 7.61 8.07
N VAL A 67 10.00 8.71 8.69
CA VAL A 67 10.50 9.12 10.00
C VAL A 67 10.09 8.01 10.97
N ILE A 68 10.99 7.04 11.13
CA ILE A 68 10.91 6.01 12.15
C ILE A 68 10.97 6.74 13.49
N GLN A 69 9.81 7.10 14.05
CA GLN A 69 9.72 7.54 15.44
C GLN A 69 10.08 6.34 16.32
N ARG A 70 11.37 6.21 16.61
CA ARG A 70 11.88 5.29 17.62
C ARG A 70 11.46 5.82 18.99
N TYR A 71 10.32 5.34 19.49
CA TYR A 71 9.96 5.50 20.89
C TYR A 71 10.96 4.69 21.73
N HIS A 72 12.05 5.32 22.19
CA HIS A 72 12.84 4.79 23.29
C HIS A 72 12.03 4.95 24.57
N SER A 73 11.24 3.93 24.92
CA SER A 73 10.73 3.83 26.29
C SER A 73 11.93 3.63 27.21
N ARG A 74 12.32 4.69 27.94
CA ARG A 74 13.28 4.54 29.04
C ARG A 74 12.51 3.92 30.21
N VAL A 75 12.54 2.59 30.30
CA VAL A 75 12.05 1.91 31.50
C VAL A 75 13.06 2.20 32.62
N ALA A 76 12.76 3.19 33.45
CA ALA A 76 13.40 3.32 34.75
C ALA A 76 12.69 2.36 35.70
N PHE A 77 13.29 1.19 35.95
CA PHE A 77 12.95 0.41 37.13
C PHE A 77 13.58 1.15 38.33
N GLY A 78 12.74 1.86 39.08
CA GLY A 78 13.07 2.42 40.39
C GLY A 78 12.38 1.62 41.49
#